data_AF-A0ABC8QZB7-F1
#
_entry.id   AF-A0ABC8QZB7-F1
#
_cell.length_a   1.000
_cell.length_b   1.000
_cell.length_c   1.000
_cell.angle_alpha   90.00
_cell.angle_beta   90.00
_cell.angle_gamma   90.00
#
_symmetry.space_group_name_H-M   'P 1'
#
loop_
_entity.id
_entity.type
_entity.pdbx_description
1 polymer ?
#
loop_
_entity_poly.entity_id
_entity_poly.type
_entity_poly.pdbx_seq_one_letter_code
_entity_poly.pdbx_strand_id
1 'polypeptide(L)'
;MRRLQLLKSVSGAFKSGILTALMGDSGAGKTTPLDVLGGRKIGGYIERSFAISGYSNQQGSFTWVSGYCEQTDVHFPYVTVYESLFYSAWLQLPPQVVSDIKKVMVEMPYIFMLVLVYGVIVYLMMGLELAITKIS
;
A
#
# COMPACT_ATOMS: atom_id res chain seq x y z
N MET A 1 -0.74 27.48 27.57
CA MET A 1 -0.27 26.93 26.27
C MET A 1 -1.41 26.15 25.64
N ARG A 2 -1.91 26.53 24.45
CA ARG A 2 -2.95 25.76 23.74
C ARG A 2 -2.30 24.52 23.12
N ARG A 3 -2.86 23.34 23.38
CA ARG A 3 -2.42 22.10 22.73
C ARG A 3 -3.17 21.96 21.40
N LEU A 4 -2.45 21.64 20.33
CA LEU A 4 -3.05 21.33 19.03
C LEU A 4 -3.58 19.90 19.08
N GLN A 5 -4.90 19.76 19.04
CA GLN A 5 -5.57 18.47 19.00
C GLN A 5 -5.79 18.09 17.53
N LEU A 6 -5.03 17.11 17.05
CA LEU A 6 -5.10 16.65 15.65
C LEU A 6 -6.23 15.64 15.42
N LEU A 7 -6.54 14.81 16.42
CA LEU A 7 -7.58 13.79 16.35
C LEU A 7 -8.54 13.94 17.54
N LYS A 8 -9.84 13.85 17.25
CA LYS A 8 -10.92 13.89 18.24
C LYS A 8 -11.74 12.62 18.14
N SER A 9 -11.64 11.76 19.17
CA SER A 9 -12.50 10.58 19.38
C SER A 9 -12.86 9.82 18.09
N VAL A 10 -11.85 9.38 17.34
CA VAL A 10 -12.04 8.60 16.12
C VAL A 10 -12.18 7.13 16.50
N SER A 11 -13.25 6.49 16.04
CA SER A 11 -13.47 5.05 16.19
C SER A 11 -13.79 4.43 14.82
N GLY A 12 -13.38 3.19 14.62
CA GLY A 12 -13.59 2.47 13.37
C GLY A 12 -13.24 0.99 13.53
N ALA A 13 -13.85 0.15 12.71
CA ALA A 13 -13.60 -1.29 12.68
C ALA A 13 -13.33 -1.74 11.24
N PHE A 14 -12.30 -2.55 11.06
CA PHE A 14 -11.88 -3.08 9.77
C PHE A 14 -12.14 -4.59 9.75
N LYS A 15 -12.83 -5.07 8.71
CA LYS A 15 -13.10 -6.51 8.54
C LYS A 15 -12.17 -7.08 7.47
N SER A 16 -11.64 -8.27 7.75
CA SER A 16 -10.84 -9.01 6.77
C SER A 16 -11.63 -9.25 5.47
N GLY A 17 -10.98 -9.03 4.33
CA GLY A 17 -11.57 -9.20 3.00
C GLY A 17 -12.34 -7.98 2.46
N ILE A 18 -12.43 -6.88 3.21
CA ILE A 18 -13.11 -5.65 2.75
C ILE A 18 -12.10 -4.52 2.62
N LEU A 19 -12.07 -3.87 1.45
CA LEU A 19 -11.32 -2.64 1.25
C LEU A 19 -12.03 -1.49 1.98
N THR A 20 -11.39 -0.93 3.00
CA THR A 20 -11.90 0.24 3.72
C THR A 20 -11.18 1.49 3.25
N ALA A 21 -11.90 2.43 2.65
CA ALA A 21 -11.35 3.69 2.18
C ALA A 21 -11.63 4.83 3.17
N LEU A 22 -10.61 5.64 3.46
CA LEU A 22 -10.75 6.86 4.26
C LEU A 22 -10.76 8.07 3.33
N MET A 23 -11.92 8.74 3.20
CA MET A 23 -12.13 9.88 2.30
C MET A 23 -12.44 11.17 3.07
N GLY A 24 -12.24 12.31 2.43
CA GLY A 24 -12.43 13.64 3.02
C GLY A 24 -11.59 14.70 2.29
N ASP A 25 -11.74 15.97 2.66
CA ASP A 25 -11.07 17.09 2.00
C ASP A 25 -9.57 17.18 2.29
N SER A 26 -8.82 17.84 1.40
CA SER A 26 -7.38 18.08 1.61
C SER A 26 -7.16 18.84 2.92
N GLY A 27 -6.25 18.36 3.77
CA GLY A 27 -5.99 18.94 5.10
C GLY A 27 -6.92 18.45 6.22
N ALA A 28 -7.92 17.61 5.95
CA ALA A 28 -8.80 17.03 6.99
C ALA A 28 -8.08 16.06 7.97
N GLY A 29 -6.79 15.80 7.76
CA GLY A 29 -5.99 14.95 8.66
C GLY A 29 -6.17 13.44 8.42
N LYS A 30 -6.64 13.00 7.24
CA LYS A 30 -6.84 11.58 6.91
C LYS A 30 -5.59 10.71 7.07
N THR A 31 -4.43 11.27 6.76
CA THR A 31 -3.13 10.60 6.93
C THR A 31 -2.75 10.48 8.40
N THR A 32 -3.25 11.35 9.30
CA THR A 32 -2.86 11.35 10.71
C THR A 32 -3.30 10.10 11.49
N PRO A 33 -4.55 9.60 11.40
CA PRO A 33 -4.92 8.31 11.99
C PRO A 33 -4.13 7.14 11.39
N LEU A 34 -3.87 7.17 10.07
CA LEU A 34 -3.11 6.12 9.39
C LEU A 34 -1.64 6.10 9.85
N ASP A 35 -1.00 7.26 10.02
CA ASP A 35 0.36 7.39 10.55
C ASP A 35 0.46 6.96 12.02
N VAL A 36 -0.58 7.24 12.82
CA VAL A 36 -0.66 6.76 14.20
C VAL A 36 -0.79 5.24 14.20
N LEU A 37 -1.70 4.67 13.41
CA LEU A 37 -1.87 3.22 13.28
C LEU A 37 -0.56 2.54 12.85
N GLY A 38 0.09 3.03 11.79
CA GLY A 38 1.38 2.54 11.31
C GLY A 38 2.58 2.80 12.23
N GLY A 39 2.37 3.43 13.40
CA GLY A 39 3.41 3.67 14.41
C GLY A 39 4.44 4.73 14.01
N ARG A 40 4.19 5.51 12.95
CA ARG A 40 5.12 6.52 12.44
C ARG A 40 5.00 7.86 13.16
N LYS A 41 3.83 8.19 13.69
CA LYS A 41 3.65 9.39 14.52
C LYS A 41 4.03 9.07 15.97
N ILE A 42 5.26 9.42 16.36
CA ILE A 42 5.79 9.26 17.74
C ILE A 42 5.80 10.58 18.54
N GLY A 43 5.49 11.71 17.90
CA GLY A 43 5.48 13.02 18.54
C GLY A 43 4.15 13.36 19.21
N GLY A 44 4.19 13.70 20.49
CA GLY A 44 3.03 14.18 21.26
C GLY A 44 2.45 13.14 22.23
N TYR A 45 1.27 13.45 22.79
CA TYR A 45 0.52 12.52 23.63
C TYR A 45 -0.45 11.72 22.77
N ILE A 46 -0.32 10.38 22.79
CA ILE A 46 -1.11 9.48 21.95
C ILE A 46 -1.80 8.46 22.87
N GLU A 47 -3.09 8.68 23.11
CA GLU A 47 -3.95 7.70 23.77
C GLU A 47 -4.74 6.94 22.70
N ARG A 48 -4.55 5.63 22.64
CA ARG A 48 -5.23 4.75 21.67
C ARG A 48 -5.42 3.36 22.26
N SER A 49 -6.58 2.77 21.95
CA SER A 49 -6.86 1.36 22.17
C SER A 49 -7.17 0.71 20.83
N PHE A 50 -6.60 -0.46 20.57
CA PHE A 50 -6.88 -1.22 19.34
C PHE A 50 -6.90 -2.72 19.66
N ALA A 51 -7.80 -3.43 18.98
CA ALA A 51 -7.94 -4.87 19.08
C ALA A 51 -7.89 -5.46 17.68
N ILE A 52 -7.10 -6.51 17.50
CA ILE A 52 -6.96 -7.23 16.23
C ILE A 52 -7.53 -8.62 16.48
N SER A 53 -8.56 -9.00 15.72
CA SER A 53 -9.19 -10.33 15.84
C SER A 53 -9.66 -10.66 17.28
N GLY A 54 -10.09 -9.66 18.05
CA GLY A 54 -10.56 -9.83 19.44
C GLY A 54 -9.48 -9.74 20.51
N TYR A 55 -8.19 -9.67 20.15
CA TYR A 55 -7.09 -9.52 21.09
C TYR A 55 -6.63 -8.07 21.18
N SER A 56 -6.56 -7.54 22.40
CA SER A 56 -5.92 -6.25 22.72
C SER A 56 -4.42 -6.37 22.45
N ASN A 57 -3.98 -5.95 21.28
CA ASN A 57 -2.58 -6.03 20.90
C ASN A 57 -1.81 -4.78 21.35
N GLN A 58 -0.54 -4.96 21.74
CA GLN A 58 0.37 -3.86 21.99
C GLN A 58 1.02 -3.39 20.69
N GLN A 59 1.40 -2.11 20.63
CA GLN A 59 1.72 -1.39 19.38
C GLN A 59 2.87 -2.03 18.60
N GLY A 60 3.78 -2.71 19.29
CA GLY A 60 4.88 -3.44 18.68
C GLY A 60 4.42 -4.56 17.74
N SER A 61 3.37 -5.32 18.07
CA SER A 61 2.93 -6.45 17.24
C SER A 61 2.23 -6.02 15.95
N PHE A 62 1.56 -4.86 15.95
CA PHE A 62 0.83 -4.38 14.78
C PHE A 62 1.77 -4.05 13.61
N THR A 63 2.89 -3.39 13.88
CA THR A 63 3.86 -3.02 12.83
C THR A 63 4.42 -4.23 12.08
N TRP A 64 4.50 -5.41 12.71
CA TRP A 64 4.95 -6.63 12.05
C TRP A 64 3.87 -7.30 11.18
N VAL A 65 2.59 -7.07 11.49
CA VAL A 65 1.46 -7.71 10.81
C VAL A 65 0.88 -6.81 9.71
N SER A 66 1.12 -5.49 9.78
CA SER A 66 0.62 -4.51 8.81
C SER A 66 1.74 -3.96 7.92
N GLY A 67 1.50 -3.91 6.61
CA GLY A 67 2.29 -3.11 5.67
C GLY A 67 1.74 -1.69 5.56
N TYR A 68 2.61 -0.69 5.60
CA TYR A 68 2.26 0.72 5.37
C TYR A 68 2.87 1.21 4.06
N CYS A 69 2.05 1.69 3.13
CA CYS A 69 2.51 2.35 1.92
C CYS A 69 2.48 3.86 2.13
N GLU A 70 3.60 4.53 1.88
CA GLU A 70 3.70 5.97 1.98
C GLU A 70 2.96 6.68 0.83
N GLN A 71 2.57 7.93 1.05
CA GLN A 71 1.99 8.78 0.01
C GLN A 71 3.02 9.18 -1.06
N THR A 72 4.31 9.17 -0.71
CA THR A 72 5.42 9.45 -1.62
C THR A 72 6.20 8.19 -1.88
N ASP A 73 6.32 7.80 -3.14
CA ASP A 73 7.11 6.63 -3.52
C ASP A 73 8.61 6.91 -3.36
N VAL A 74 9.28 6.10 -2.54
CA VAL A 74 10.74 6.08 -2.44
C VAL A 74 11.25 5.10 -3.48
N HIS A 75 11.43 5.56 -4.72
CA HIS A 75 12.01 4.75 -5.79
C HIS A 75 13.40 5.26 -6.16
N PHE A 76 14.34 4.33 -6.39
CA PHE A 76 15.67 4.66 -6.88
C PHE A 76 15.59 4.88 -8.40
N PRO A 77 15.92 6.08 -8.92
CA PRO A 77 15.72 6.41 -10.34
C PRO A 77 16.58 5.59 -11.31
N TYR A 78 17.62 4.91 -10.81
CA TYR A 78 18.56 4.12 -11.62
C TYR A 78 18.31 2.61 -11.55
N VAL A 79 17.29 2.14 -10.83
CA VAL A 79 17.03 0.71 -10.60
C VAL A 79 15.78 0.31 -11.37
N THR A 80 15.85 -0.82 -12.09
CA THR A 80 14.70 -1.36 -12.81
C THR A 80 13.65 -1.90 -11.83
N VAL A 81 12.38 -1.90 -12.23
CA VAL A 81 11.27 -2.43 -11.40
C VAL A 81 11.55 -3.87 -10.94
N TYR A 82 12.16 -4.68 -11.80
CA TYR A 82 12.56 -6.05 -11.50
C TYR A 82 13.59 -6.11 -10.36
N GLU A 83 14.65 -5.31 -10.43
CA GLU A 83 15.69 -5.27 -9.40
C GLU A 83 15.14 -4.76 -8.07
N SER A 84 14.31 -3.70 -8.07
CA SER A 84 13.70 -3.18 -6.85
C SER A 84 12.79 -4.21 -6.16
N LEU A 85 11.99 -4.94 -6.93
CA LEU A 85 11.15 -6.03 -6.40
C LEU A 85 12.01 -7.19 -5.89
N PHE A 86 13.05 -7.57 -6.62
CA PHE A 86 13.97 -8.63 -6.24
C PHE A 86 14.68 -8.32 -4.93
N TYR A 87 15.22 -7.11 -4.78
CA TYR A 87 15.84 -6.64 -3.53
C TYR A 87 14.84 -6.59 -2.37
N SER A 88 13.62 -6.10 -2.61
CA SER A 88 12.58 -6.04 -1.57
C SER A 88 12.16 -7.43 -1.09
N ALA A 89 11.96 -8.36 -2.02
CA ALA A 89 11.65 -9.75 -1.70
C ALA A 89 12.81 -10.43 -0.95
N TRP A 90 14.05 -10.14 -1.32
CA TRP A 90 15.21 -10.73 -0.66
C TRP A 90 15.34 -10.28 0.80
N LEU A 91 15.03 -9.01 1.11
CA LEU A 91 15.10 -8.46 2.46
C LEU A 91 13.92 -8.88 3.35
N GLN A 92 12.73 -9.09 2.79
CA GLN A 92 11.54 -9.45 3.54
C GLN A 92 11.40 -10.96 3.80
N LEU A 93 11.92 -11.81 2.91
CA LEU A 93 11.74 -13.25 3.03
C LEU A 93 12.89 -13.93 3.81
N PRO A 94 12.58 -14.80 4.79
CA PRO A 94 13.59 -15.55 5.52
C PRO A 94 14.46 -16.41 4.57
N PRO A 95 15.73 -16.69 4.94
CA PRO A 95 16.69 -17.39 4.09
C PRO A 95 16.28 -18.84 3.75
N GLN A 96 15.28 -19.39 4.45
CA GLN A 96 14.77 -20.75 4.28
C GLN A 96 13.84 -20.91 3.06
N VAL A 97 13.40 -19.82 2.43
CA VAL A 97 12.56 -19.88 1.23
C VAL A 97 13.43 -20.18 0.00
N VAL A 98 13.11 -21.26 -0.71
CA VAL A 98 13.78 -21.73 -1.94
C VAL A 98 13.90 -20.59 -2.95
N SER A 99 15.08 -20.42 -3.55
CA SER A 99 15.39 -19.35 -4.52
C SER A 99 14.41 -19.29 -5.69
N ASP A 100 13.85 -20.42 -6.08
CA ASP A 100 12.90 -20.51 -7.19
C ASP A 100 11.54 -19.92 -6.82
N ILE A 101 11.09 -20.09 -5.57
CA ILE A 101 9.85 -19.46 -5.08
C ILE A 101 10.03 -17.94 -4.99
N LYS A 102 11.21 -17.47 -4.58
CA LYS A 102 11.53 -16.03 -4.55
C LYS A 102 11.47 -15.39 -5.94
N LYS A 103 11.97 -16.09 -6.97
CA LYS A 103 11.91 -15.63 -8.36
C LYS A 103 10.47 -15.58 -8.88
N VAL A 104 9.69 -16.65 -8.70
CA VAL A 104 8.29 -16.71 -9.12
C VAL A 104 7.46 -15.59 -8.46
N MET A 105 7.72 -15.31 -7.18
CA MET A 105 7.02 -14.27 -6.44
C MET A 105 7.30 -12.85 -6.95
N VAL A 106 8.42 -12.63 -7.65
CA VAL A 106 8.79 -11.37 -8.31
C VAL A 106 8.34 -11.34 -9.77
N GLU A 107 8.44 -12.46 -10.49
CA GLU A 107 8.04 -12.56 -11.89
C GLU A 107 6.52 -12.44 -12.08
N MET A 108 5.72 -13.03 -11.20
CA MET A 108 4.25 -12.98 -11.28
C MET A 108 3.68 -11.55 -11.28
N PRO A 109 4.01 -10.65 -10.33
CA PRO A 109 3.52 -9.27 -10.37
C PRO A 109 4.08 -8.47 -11.55
N TYR A 110 5.32 -8.74 -11.99
CA TYR A 110 5.91 -8.07 -13.15
C TYR A 110 5.19 -8.45 -14.45
N ILE A 111 4.94 -9.74 -14.68
CA ILE A 111 4.17 -10.24 -15.82
C ILE A 111 2.75 -9.70 -15.77
N PHE A 112 2.11 -9.71 -14.59
CA PHE A 112 0.75 -9.17 -14.45
C PHE A 112 0.69 -7.68 -14.81
N MET A 113 1.65 -6.87 -14.33
CA MET A 113 1.71 -5.45 -14.66
C MET A 113 1.94 -5.23 -16.16
N LEU A 114 2.85 -5.99 -16.79
CA LEU A 114 3.08 -5.92 -18.23
C LEU A 114 1.83 -6.31 -19.02
N VAL A 115 1.17 -7.42 -18.69
CA VAL A 115 -0.05 -7.86 -19.36
C VAL A 115 -1.16 -6.82 -19.24
N LEU A 116 -1.29 -6.17 -18.08
CA LEU A 116 -2.30 -5.13 -17.87
C LEU A 116 -1.98 -3.88 -18.70
N VAL A 117 -0.72 -3.45 -18.74
CA VAL A 117 -0.27 -2.31 -19.56
C VAL A 117 -0.44 -2.62 -21.05
N TYR A 118 0.04 -3.76 -21.53
CA TYR A 118 -0.13 -4.18 -22.93
C TYR A 118 -1.60 -4.37 -23.29
N GLY A 119 -2.42 -4.91 -22.40
CA GLY A 119 -3.86 -5.05 -22.60
C GLY A 119 -4.57 -3.71 -22.74
N VAL A 120 -4.23 -2.73 -21.90
CA VAL A 120 -4.74 -1.36 -22.01
C VAL A 120 -4.30 -0.69 -23.30
N ILE A 121 -3.02 -0.84 -23.69
CA ILE A 121 -2.48 -0.29 -24.94
C ILE A 121 -3.18 -0.90 -26.16
N VAL A 122 -3.30 -2.23 -26.22
CA VAL A 122 -3.97 -2.93 -27.32
C VAL A 122 -5.45 -2.54 -27.40
N TYR A 123 -6.14 -2.43 -26.26
CA TYR A 123 -7.54 -1.98 -26.22
C TYR A 123 -7.70 -0.54 -26.73
N LEU A 124 -6.78 0.35 -26.36
CA LEU A 124 -6.72 1.72 -26.88
C LEU A 124 -6.45 1.75 -28.39
N MET A 125 -5.51 0.94 -28.88
CA MET A 125 -5.18 0.86 -30.31
C MET A 125 -6.36 0.31 -31.13
N MET A 126 -7.02 -0.74 -30.65
CA MET A 126 -8.16 -1.38 -31.32
C MET A 126 -9.42 -0.49 -31.27
N GLY A 127 -9.63 0.23 -30.16
CA GLY A 127 -10.68 1.25 -30.05
C GLY A 127 -10.45 2.45 -30.98
N LEU A 128 -9.19 2.83 -31.21
CA LEU A 128 -8.82 3.88 -32.14
C LEU A 128 -9.02 3.44 -33.61
N GLU A 129 -8.65 2.21 -33.97
CA GLU A 129 -8.91 1.67 -35.32
C GLU A 129 -10.40 1.60 -35.64
N LEU A 130 -11.22 1.10 -34.71
CA LEU A 130 -12.68 1.04 -34.87
C LEU A 130 -13.31 2.43 -35.01
N ALA A 131 -12.73 3.46 -34.39
CA ALA A 131 -13.17 4.83 -34.56
C ALA A 131 -12.81 5.39 -35.94
N ILE A 132 -11.61 5.06 -36.46
CA ILE A 132 -11.15 5.50 -37.79
C ILE A 132 -11.99 4.83 -38.90
N THR A 133 -12.31 3.54 -38.80
CA THR A 133 -13.13 2.84 -39.81
C THR A 133 -14.58 3.34 -39.86
N LYS A 134 -15.12 3.93 -38.78
CA LYS A 134 -16.48 4.48 -38.75
C LYS A 134 -16.59 5.91 -39.31
N ILE A 135 -15.47 6.59 -39.50
CA ILE A 135 -15.39 7.98 -39.97
C ILE A 135 -15.06 8.05 -41.48
N SER A 136 -14.66 6.92 -42.10
CA SER A 136 -14.41 6.79 -43.54
C SER A 136 -15.61 6.25 -44.32
#